data_AF-A0A090X901-F1
#
_entry.id   AF-A0A090X901-F1
#
_cell.length_a   1.000
_cell.length_b   1.000
_cell.length_c   1.000
_cell.angle_alpha   90.00
_cell.angle_beta   90.00
_cell.angle_gamma   90.00
#
_symmetry.space_group_name_H-M   'P 1'
#
loop_
_entity.id
_entity.type
_entity.pdbx_description
1 polymer ?
#
loop_
_entity_poly.entity_id
_entity_poly.type
_entity_poly.pdbx_seq_one_letter_code
_entity_poly.pdbx_strand_id
1 'polypeptide(L)'
;FQDEGSKIDVWNCIHAIRRGANIYCRLSGYDSLHTFYSSTGELKCRGGANRVKLPESVWPSGSSKHYCNEEIKTRLQNFTDEMKKKKANLVKIWCPAA
;
A
#
# COMPACT_ATOMS: atom_id res chain seq x y z
N PHE A 1 8.34 -6.79 -35.65
CA PHE A 1 9.05 -6.40 -34.43
C PHE A 1 8.06 -6.52 -33.28
N GLN A 2 8.31 -7.45 -32.36
CA GLN A 2 7.51 -7.65 -31.15
C GLN A 2 7.85 -6.54 -30.16
N ASP A 3 6.88 -5.67 -29.90
CA ASP A 3 6.95 -4.67 -28.84
C ASP A 3 6.80 -5.39 -27.50
N GLU A 4 7.93 -5.78 -26.90
CA GLU A 4 8.03 -6.21 -25.48
C GLU A 4 7.86 -5.00 -24.55
N GLY A 5 6.74 -4.31 -24.67
CA GLY A 5 6.28 -3.35 -23.68
C GLY A 5 5.70 -4.12 -22.49
N SER A 6 6.55 -4.52 -21.55
CA SER A 6 6.17 -5.23 -20.32
C SER A 6 4.98 -4.56 -19.65
N LYS A 7 3.78 -5.14 -19.84
CA LYS A 7 2.57 -4.72 -19.12
C LYS A 7 2.79 -5.08 -17.67
N ILE A 8 3.21 -4.10 -16.87
CA ILE A 8 3.29 -4.26 -15.43
C ILE A 8 1.87 -4.56 -14.95
N ASP A 9 1.66 -5.83 -14.63
CA ASP A 9 0.35 -6.33 -14.22
C ASP A 9 -0.06 -5.66 -12.90
N VAL A 10 -1.34 -5.36 -12.75
CA VAL A 10 -1.94 -4.78 -11.53
C VAL A 10 -1.57 -5.62 -10.30
N TRP A 11 -1.37 -6.92 -10.51
CA TRP A 11 -0.84 -7.86 -9.52
C TRP A 11 0.49 -7.42 -8.88
N ASN A 12 1.41 -6.84 -9.65
CA ASN A 12 2.71 -6.41 -9.13
C ASN A 12 2.56 -5.26 -8.12
N CYS A 13 1.68 -4.30 -8.38
CA CYS A 13 1.40 -3.22 -7.43
C CYS A 13 0.67 -3.73 -6.19
N ILE A 14 -0.31 -4.63 -6.39
CA ILE A 14 -0.99 -5.29 -5.26
C ILE A 14 0.05 -6.00 -4.38
N HIS A 15 0.98 -6.74 -4.98
CA HIS A 15 2.05 -7.41 -4.25
C HIS A 15 2.97 -6.43 -3.52
N ALA A 16 3.37 -5.34 -4.19
CA ALA A 16 4.24 -4.31 -3.64
C ALA A 16 3.65 -3.65 -2.38
N ILE A 17 2.34 -3.35 -2.38
CA ILE A 17 1.69 -2.66 -1.25
C ILE A 17 1.15 -3.60 -0.17
N ARG A 18 0.84 -4.87 -0.49
CA ARG A 18 0.04 -5.77 0.39
C ARG A 18 0.50 -5.79 1.85
N ARG A 19 1.81 -5.89 2.09
CA ARG A 19 2.36 -5.90 3.46
C ARG A 19 2.25 -4.52 4.13
N GLY A 20 2.59 -3.45 3.43
CA GLY A 20 2.46 -2.08 3.91
C GLY A 20 1.02 -1.72 4.26
N ALA A 21 0.08 -1.99 3.35
CA ALA A 21 -1.34 -1.75 3.56
C ALA A 21 -1.92 -2.55 4.74
N ASN A 22 -1.47 -3.79 4.96
CA ASN A 22 -1.87 -4.56 6.15
C ASN A 22 -1.42 -3.89 7.45
N ILE A 23 -0.17 -3.42 7.51
CA ILE A 23 0.35 -2.69 8.66
C ILE A 23 -0.40 -1.37 8.82
N TYR A 24 -0.64 -0.65 7.73
CA TYR A 24 -1.35 0.61 7.73
C TYR A 24 -2.78 0.47 8.26
N CYS A 25 -3.54 -0.54 7.80
CA CYS A 25 -4.86 -0.87 8.36
C CYS A 25 -4.80 -1.07 9.87
N ARG A 26 -3.81 -1.81 10.38
CA ARG A 26 -3.61 -2.01 11.83
C ARG A 26 -3.28 -0.75 12.58
N LEU A 27 -2.43 0.10 12.02
CA LEU A 27 -2.10 1.40 12.60
C LEU A 27 -3.31 2.36 12.59
N SER A 28 -4.24 2.18 11.66
CA SER A 28 -5.53 2.91 11.62
C SER A 28 -6.61 2.30 12.52
N GLY A 29 -6.30 1.26 13.31
CA GLY A 29 -7.25 0.63 14.24
C GLY A 29 -8.10 -0.51 13.67
N TYR A 30 -7.75 -1.03 12.49
CA TYR A 30 -8.45 -2.14 11.82
C TYR A 30 -7.63 -3.44 11.79
N ASP A 31 -8.19 -4.56 11.33
CA ASP A 31 -7.49 -5.86 11.44
C ASP A 31 -6.40 -6.07 10.37
N SER A 32 -6.79 -5.94 9.10
CA SER A 32 -5.96 -6.31 7.95
C SER A 32 -6.53 -5.71 6.67
N LEU A 33 -5.73 -5.71 5.61
CA LEU A 33 -6.18 -5.38 4.27
C LEU A 33 -7.18 -6.42 3.77
N HIS A 34 -8.36 -5.96 3.34
CA HIS A 34 -9.34 -6.78 2.65
C HIS A 34 -9.32 -6.55 1.14
N THR A 35 -9.26 -5.30 0.68
CA THR A 35 -9.26 -4.96 -0.75
C THR A 35 -8.45 -3.70 -1.00
N PHE A 36 -7.69 -3.67 -2.10
CA PHE A 36 -7.06 -2.46 -2.62
C PHE A 36 -7.79 -2.03 -3.90
N TYR A 37 -8.32 -0.81 -3.90
CA TYR A 37 -8.97 -0.20 -5.06
C TYR A 37 -7.94 0.63 -5.82
N SER A 38 -7.29 0.01 -6.81
CA SER A 38 -6.29 0.69 -7.64
C SER A 38 -6.86 1.89 -8.39
N SER A 39 -8.14 1.90 -8.76
CA SER A 39 -8.74 3.05 -9.44
C SER A 39 -8.79 4.32 -8.58
N THR A 40 -8.86 4.19 -7.26
CA THR A 40 -9.03 5.32 -6.32
C THR A 40 -7.87 5.48 -5.34
N GLY A 41 -6.94 4.53 -5.27
CA GLY A 41 -5.87 4.53 -4.27
C GLY A 41 -6.38 4.26 -2.86
N GLU A 42 -7.49 3.54 -2.72
CA GLU A 42 -8.15 3.32 -1.44
C GLU A 42 -7.99 1.88 -0.95
N LEU A 43 -7.91 1.72 0.36
CA LEU A 43 -7.86 0.42 1.04
C LEU A 43 -9.17 0.17 1.78
N LYS A 44 -9.80 -0.98 1.52
CA LYS A 44 -10.79 -1.54 2.43
C LYS A 44 -10.06 -2.37 3.47
N CYS A 45 -10.13 -1.94 4.72
CA CYS A 45 -9.61 -2.71 5.85
C CYS A 45 -10.73 -3.58 6.45
N ARG A 46 -10.41 -4.81 6.84
CA ARG A 46 -11.33 -5.68 7.57
C ARG A 46 -11.62 -5.07 8.94
N GLY A 47 -12.90 -5.05 9.32
CA GLY A 47 -13.39 -4.40 10.55
C GLY A 47 -13.67 -2.90 10.37
N GLY A 48 -13.37 -2.31 9.21
CA GLY A 48 -13.70 -0.92 8.89
C GLY A 48 -14.91 -0.79 7.98
N ALA A 49 -15.84 0.10 8.34
CA ALA A 49 -16.94 0.49 7.45
C ALA A 49 -16.47 1.41 6.32
N ASN A 50 -15.47 2.26 6.61
CA ASN A 50 -14.95 3.25 5.67
C ASN A 50 -13.70 2.76 4.94
N ARG A 51 -13.50 3.29 3.73
CA ARG A 51 -12.27 3.10 2.97
C ARG A 51 -11.20 4.05 3.51
N VAL A 52 -9.97 3.56 3.60
CA VAL A 52 -8.80 4.33 4.01
C VAL A 52 -8.06 4.78 2.77
N LYS A 53 -7.97 6.09 2.54
CA LYS A 53 -7.25 6.64 1.39
C LYS A 53 -5.74 6.54 1.63
N LEU A 54 -4.99 6.11 0.62
CA LEU A 54 -3.53 6.19 0.67
C LEU A 54 -3.07 7.65 0.63
N PRO A 55 -1.91 7.96 1.22
CA PRO A 55 -1.29 9.26 1.06
C PRO A 55 -1.06 9.59 -0.42
N GLU A 56 -1.23 10.86 -0.79
CA GLU A 56 -1.10 11.30 -2.18
C GLU A 56 0.31 11.10 -2.77
N SER A 57 1.33 11.11 -1.90
CA SER A 57 2.71 10.74 -2.26
C SER A 57 2.85 9.29 -2.72
N VAL A 58 1.99 8.40 -2.20
CA VAL A 58 1.97 6.96 -2.49
C VAL A 58 1.05 6.67 -3.68
N TRP A 59 -0.15 7.24 -3.67
CA TRP A 59 -1.13 7.11 -4.74
C TRP A 59 -1.72 8.49 -5.11
N PRO A 60 -1.24 9.12 -6.19
CA PRO A 60 -1.68 10.47 -6.55
C PRO A 60 -3.15 10.50 -6.98
N SER A 61 -3.85 11.57 -6.58
CA SER A 61 -5.26 11.80 -6.95
C SER A 61 -5.39 12.05 -8.45
N GLY A 62 -6.35 11.39 -9.10
CA GLY A 62 -6.88 11.84 -10.39
C GLY A 62 -6.17 11.31 -11.64
N SER A 63 -7.01 10.90 -12.59
CA SER A 63 -6.74 10.43 -13.94
C SER A 63 -6.52 8.92 -14.10
N SER A 64 -7.29 8.40 -15.05
CA SER A 64 -7.30 7.07 -15.66
C SER A 64 -5.95 6.57 -16.21
N LYS A 65 -4.83 7.25 -15.91
CA LYS A 65 -3.46 6.88 -16.31
C LYS A 65 -2.70 6.08 -15.24
N HIS A 66 -3.27 5.86 -14.05
CA HIS A 66 -2.62 5.15 -12.94
C HIS A 66 -2.72 3.63 -13.04
N TYR A 67 -2.46 3.06 -14.22
CA TYR A 67 -2.11 1.65 -14.28
C TYR A 67 -0.80 1.44 -13.54
N CYS A 68 -0.69 0.31 -12.85
CA CYS A 68 0.54 -0.09 -12.18
C CYS A 68 1.72 0.09 -13.15
N ASN A 69 2.65 0.98 -12.84
CA ASN A 69 3.89 1.20 -13.58
C ASN A 69 5.08 1.13 -12.62
N GLU A 70 6.32 1.14 -13.12
CA GLU A 70 7.48 0.98 -12.23
C GLU A 70 7.62 2.13 -11.23
N GLU A 71 7.21 3.34 -11.59
CA GLU A 71 7.24 4.49 -10.68
C GLU A 71 6.28 4.29 -9.51
N ILE A 72 5.02 3.97 -9.79
CA ILE A 72 3.99 3.70 -8.78
C ILE A 72 4.40 2.48 -7.94
N LYS A 73 4.88 1.41 -8.56
CA LYS A 73 5.38 0.22 -7.85
C LYS A 73 6.51 0.57 -6.88
N THR A 74 7.46 1.41 -7.30
CA THR A 74 8.56 1.89 -6.44
C THR A 74 8.02 2.69 -5.26
N ARG A 75 7.06 3.60 -5.49
CA ARG A 75 6.39 4.35 -4.42
C ARG A 75 5.67 3.44 -3.42
N LEU A 76 4.99 2.39 -3.91
CA LEU A 76 4.30 1.40 -3.08
C LEU A 76 5.28 0.53 -2.26
N GLN A 77 6.42 0.16 -2.85
CA GLN A 77 7.48 -0.56 -2.15
C GLN A 77 8.08 0.30 -1.02
N ASN A 78 8.43 1.55 -1.33
CA ASN A 78 8.94 2.51 -0.35
C ASN A 78 7.93 2.70 0.80
N PHE A 79 6.66 2.89 0.48
CA PHE A 79 5.60 2.97 1.49
C PHE A 79 5.53 1.70 2.36
N THR A 80 5.63 0.52 1.76
CA THR A 80 5.66 -0.75 2.51
C THR A 80 6.84 -0.80 3.49
N ASP A 81 8.02 -0.33 3.07
CA ASP A 81 9.21 -0.33 3.93
C ASP A 81 9.13 0.71 5.04
N GLU A 82 8.57 1.89 4.77
CA GLU A 82 8.23 2.90 5.78
C GLU A 82 7.26 2.34 6.82
N MET A 83 6.21 1.62 6.40
CA MET A 83 5.26 1.01 7.32
C MET A 83 5.91 -0.07 8.18
N LYS A 84 6.80 -0.90 7.62
CA LYS A 84 7.59 -1.88 8.41
C LYS A 84 8.48 -1.18 9.43
N LYS A 85 9.18 -0.11 9.04
CA LYS A 85 10.04 0.68 9.93
C LYS A 85 9.23 1.32 11.04
N LYS A 86 8.08 1.92 10.72
CA LYS A 86 7.15 2.51 11.69
C LYS A 86 6.65 1.45 12.68
N LYS A 87 6.25 0.27 12.20
CA LYS A 87 5.87 -0.85 13.07
C LYS A 87 7.02 -1.26 14.00
N ALA A 88 8.23 -1.46 13.47
CA ALA A 88 9.38 -1.87 14.27
C ALA A 88 9.73 -0.83 15.35
N ASN A 89 9.68 0.46 15.02
CA ASN A 89 9.90 1.54 15.97
C ASN A 89 8.84 1.57 17.06
N LEU A 90 7.56 1.44 16.71
CA LEU A 90 6.48 1.39 17.69
C LEU A 90 6.62 0.18 18.64
N VAL A 91 6.99 -0.98 18.11
CA VAL A 91 7.26 -2.18 18.93
C VAL A 91 8.41 -1.91 19.92
N LYS A 92 9.50 -1.26 19.49
CA LYS A 92 10.61 -0.90 20.39
C LYS A 92 10.19 0.05 21.52
N ILE A 93 9.28 0.99 21.23
CA ILE A 93 8.82 2.00 22.20
C ILE A 93 7.81 1.38 23.18
N TRP A 94 6.86 0.57 22.69
CA TRP A 94 5.73 0.06 23.48
C TRP A 94 5.97 -1.34 24.08
N CYS A 95 6.93 -2.07 23.55
CA CYS A 95 7.37 -3.36 24.06
C CYS A 95 8.89 -3.33 24.25
N PRO A 96 9.41 -2.50 25.18
CA PRO A 96 10.82 -2.56 25.51
C PRO A 96 11.14 -3.99 25.98
N ALA A 97 12.26 -4.55 25.50
CA ALA A 97 12.74 -5.81 26.04
C ALA A 97 12.94 -5.62 27.56
N ALA A 98 12.27 -6.47 28.33
CA ALA A 98 12.37 -6.48 29.79
C ALA A 98 13.80 -6.79 30.25
#